data_AF-A0AA36NE04-F1
#
_entry.id   AF-A0AA36NE04-F1
#
_cell.length_a   1.000
_cell.length_b   1.000
_cell.length_c   1.000
_cell.angle_alpha   90.00
_cell.angle_beta   90.00
_cell.angle_gamma   90.00
#
_symmetry.space_group_name_H-M   'P 1'
#
loop_
_entity.id
_entity.type
_entity.pdbx_description
1 polymer ?
#
loop_
_entity_poly.entity_id
_entity_poly.type
_entity_poly.pdbx_seq_one_letter_code
_entity_poly.pdbx_strand_id
1 'polypeptide(L)'
;MTQHEELKYVGLSSVSTLNYDNMVRSKFGVAISQTLEFGIPLMPLIFFYDKPHICRTAHYRDLLGPGSLVRKGEFIEETLGVAQREDIIKHGCPRQVRHFPARFPSDEYGGQFAVVRHLNGRAFLSPEQRVARGWTATLRFAA
;
A
#
# COMPACT_ATOMS: atom_id res chain seq x y z
N MET A 1 1.92 -1.31 27.07
CA MET A 1 1.76 -1.53 25.62
C MET A 1 2.98 -2.30 25.14
N THR A 2 2.79 -3.43 24.48
CA THR A 2 3.89 -4.23 23.90
C THR A 2 4.43 -3.49 22.67
N GLN A 3 5.74 -3.28 22.60
CA GLN A 3 6.39 -2.70 21.42
C GLN A 3 6.89 -3.82 20.51
N HIS A 4 6.55 -3.74 19.22
CA HIS A 4 6.99 -4.66 18.19
C HIS A 4 8.15 -4.03 17.41
N GLU A 5 9.39 -4.41 17.72
CA GLU A 5 10.58 -3.86 17.06
C GLU A 5 10.70 -4.30 15.60
N GLU A 6 10.17 -5.46 15.27
CA GLU A 6 10.10 -5.99 13.91
C GLU A 6 9.06 -5.28 13.02
N LEU A 7 8.07 -4.57 13.55
CA LEU A 7 7.10 -3.86 12.72
C LEU A 7 7.62 -2.47 12.34
N LYS A 8 8.23 -2.34 11.16
CA LYS A 8 8.86 -1.09 10.72
C LYS A 8 8.00 -0.24 9.78
N TYR A 9 7.07 -0.85 9.04
CA TYR A 9 6.22 -0.18 8.05
C TYR A 9 4.81 -0.80 7.99
N VAL A 10 3.77 0.03 7.97
CA VAL A 10 2.38 -0.37 7.75
C VAL A 10 1.74 0.53 6.69
N GLY A 11 1.35 -0.04 5.56
CA GLY A 11 0.58 0.63 4.51
C GLY A 11 -0.91 0.67 4.84
N LEU A 12 -1.55 1.82 4.59
CA LEU A 12 -2.99 1.96 4.80
C LEU A 12 -3.79 1.44 3.60
N SER A 13 -4.99 0.97 3.88
CA SER A 13 -5.86 0.34 2.90
C SER A 13 -6.52 1.34 1.98
N SER A 14 -6.58 1.02 0.68
CA SER A 14 -7.41 1.72 -0.30
C SER A 14 -8.43 0.75 -0.90
N VAL A 15 -9.41 1.28 -1.64
CA VAL A 15 -10.41 0.47 -2.38
C VAL A 15 -9.72 -0.53 -3.31
N SER A 16 -8.69 -0.10 -4.03
CA SER A 16 -7.96 -0.94 -5.00
C SER A 16 -7.19 -2.12 -4.39
N THR A 17 -7.09 -2.20 -3.06
CA THR A 17 -6.42 -3.31 -2.39
C THR A 17 -7.37 -4.18 -1.58
N LEU A 18 -8.69 -3.95 -1.56
CA LEU A 18 -9.61 -4.77 -0.74
C LEU A 18 -9.45 -6.28 -0.99
N ASN A 19 -9.28 -6.71 -2.24
CA ASN A 19 -9.06 -8.11 -2.62
C ASN A 19 -7.58 -8.42 -2.91
N TYR A 20 -6.67 -7.89 -2.08
CA TYR A 20 -5.23 -7.91 -2.36
C TYR A 20 -4.66 -9.33 -2.44
N ASP A 21 -5.03 -10.21 -1.50
CA ASP A 21 -4.65 -11.62 -1.47
C ASP A 21 -5.02 -12.35 -2.78
N ASN A 22 -6.25 -12.16 -3.25
CA ASN A 22 -6.74 -12.74 -4.49
C ASN A 22 -5.98 -12.18 -5.70
N MET A 23 -5.72 -10.86 -5.71
CA MET A 23 -4.92 -10.23 -6.76
C MET A 23 -3.50 -10.79 -6.80
N VAL A 24 -2.83 -10.89 -5.63
CA VAL A 24 -1.47 -11.38 -5.52
C VAL A 24 -1.37 -12.83 -5.98
N ARG A 25 -2.31 -13.67 -5.53
CA ARG A 25 -2.40 -15.07 -5.96
C ARG A 25 -2.64 -15.21 -7.46
N SER A 26 -3.60 -14.48 -8.01
CA SER A 26 -3.98 -14.57 -9.42
C SER A 26 -2.88 -14.05 -10.34
N LYS A 27 -2.21 -12.95 -9.98
CA LYS A 27 -1.24 -12.28 -10.84
C LYS A 27 0.17 -12.85 -10.72
N PHE A 28 0.57 -13.29 -9.52
CA PHE A 28 1.95 -13.68 -9.23
C PHE A 28 2.09 -15.12 -8.75
N GLY A 29 0.99 -15.85 -8.56
CA GLY A 29 1.03 -17.23 -8.05
C GLY A 29 1.51 -17.35 -6.59
N VAL A 30 1.65 -16.23 -5.88
CA VAL A 30 2.11 -16.19 -4.48
C VAL A 30 0.89 -16.27 -3.56
N ALA A 31 0.89 -17.23 -2.64
CA ALA A 31 -0.09 -17.25 -1.56
C ALA A 31 0.42 -16.41 -0.39
N ILE A 32 -0.36 -15.42 0.02
CA ILE A 32 -0.14 -14.63 1.24
C ILE A 32 -1.31 -14.83 2.19
N SER A 33 -1.03 -14.76 3.48
CA SER A 33 -2.04 -14.90 4.52
C SER A 33 -1.86 -13.81 5.56
N GLN A 34 -2.96 -13.41 6.17
CA GLN A 34 -2.95 -12.48 7.29
C GLN A 34 -2.24 -13.08 8.51
N THR A 35 -1.65 -12.22 9.33
CA THR A 35 -1.10 -12.54 10.66
C THR A 35 -1.73 -11.65 11.74
N LEU A 36 -1.86 -12.21 12.95
CA LEU A 36 -2.30 -11.53 14.17
C LEU A 36 -1.15 -11.38 15.20
N GLU A 37 0.09 -11.69 14.80
CA GLU A 37 1.27 -11.70 15.68
C GLU A 37 1.50 -10.37 16.42
N PHE A 38 1.03 -9.25 15.85
CA PHE A 38 1.24 -7.90 16.38
C PHE A 38 0.03 -7.32 17.12
N GLY A 39 -0.94 -8.16 17.47
CA GLY A 39 -2.20 -7.74 18.12
C GLY A 39 -3.14 -6.94 17.22
N ILE A 40 -2.79 -6.76 15.95
CA ILE A 40 -3.62 -6.23 14.88
C ILE A 40 -3.50 -7.13 13.65
N PRO A 41 -4.55 -7.22 12.83
CA PRO A 41 -4.50 -8.02 11.63
C PRO A 41 -3.70 -7.32 10.55
N LEU A 42 -2.75 -8.06 9.99
CA LEU A 42 -1.79 -7.54 9.02
C LEU A 42 -1.59 -8.54 7.89
N MET A 43 -1.67 -8.04 6.66
CA MET A 43 -1.33 -8.81 5.46
C MET A 43 0.06 -8.41 4.94
N PRO A 44 0.95 -9.36 4.58
CA PRO A 44 2.21 -9.06 3.92
C PRO A 44 2.00 -8.30 2.61
N LEU A 45 2.73 -7.21 2.39
CA LEU A 45 2.75 -6.51 1.11
C LEU A 45 3.91 -7.03 0.24
N ILE A 46 3.58 -7.51 -0.95
CA ILE A 46 4.57 -8.07 -1.90
C ILE A 46 5.12 -7.03 -2.88
N PHE A 47 4.64 -5.79 -2.80
CA PHE A 47 5.00 -4.71 -3.71
C PHE A 47 4.86 -3.39 -2.96
N PHE A 48 5.92 -2.57 -2.93
CA PHE A 48 5.86 -1.25 -2.31
C PHE A 48 4.86 -0.37 -3.07
N TYR A 49 3.81 0.12 -2.39
CA TYR A 49 2.89 1.12 -2.94
C TYR A 49 3.20 2.50 -2.36
N ASP A 50 3.20 3.51 -3.21
CA ASP A 50 3.19 4.92 -2.79
C ASP A 50 1.79 5.31 -2.28
N LYS A 51 1.41 4.69 -1.16
CA LYS A 51 0.17 4.93 -0.44
C LYS A 51 0.50 5.47 0.94
N PRO A 52 -0.42 6.23 1.57
CA PRO A 52 -0.26 6.63 2.95
C PRO A 52 0.07 5.44 3.84
N HIS A 53 1.08 5.62 4.67
CA HIS A 53 1.67 4.57 5.47
C HIS A 53 2.23 5.15 6.77
N ILE A 54 2.42 4.28 7.74
CA ILE A 54 3.10 4.57 9.01
C ILE A 54 4.41 3.81 8.99
N CYS A 55 5.52 4.51 9.18
CA CYS A 55 6.85 3.89 9.17
C CYS A 55 7.73 4.48 10.27
N ARG A 56 8.63 3.66 10.84
CA ARG A 56 9.69 4.16 11.72
C ARG A 56 10.62 5.06 10.92
N THR A 57 10.84 6.29 11.40
CA THR A 57 11.66 7.31 10.72
C THR A 57 13.06 6.82 10.34
N ALA A 58 13.75 6.11 11.24
CA ALA A 58 15.07 5.57 10.97
C ALA A 58 15.04 4.57 9.79
N HIS A 59 14.11 3.62 9.82
CA HIS A 59 13.94 2.64 8.76
C HIS A 59 13.60 3.31 7.41
N TYR A 60 12.72 4.31 7.41
CA TYR A 60 12.36 5.01 6.18
C TYR A 60 13.55 5.76 5.56
N ARG A 61 14.39 6.36 6.40
CA ARG A 61 15.61 7.04 5.97
C ARG A 61 16.65 6.06 5.43
N ASP A 62 16.78 4.88 6.02
CA ASP A 62 17.70 3.86 5.51
C ASP A 62 17.19 3.30 4.17
N LEU A 63 15.88 3.11 4.04
CA LEU A 63 15.24 2.61 2.83
C LEU A 63 15.39 3.56 1.63
N LEU A 64 15.25 4.87 1.85
CA LEU A 64 15.23 5.90 0.80
C LEU A 64 16.43 6.85 0.82
N GLY A 65 17.40 6.58 1.69
CA GLY A 65 18.57 7.41 1.89
C GLY A 65 19.68 7.16 0.87
N PRO A 66 20.88 7.74 1.11
CA PRO A 66 22.06 7.48 0.30
C PRO A 66 22.35 5.97 0.22
N GLY A 67 22.43 5.43 -1.00
CA GLY A 67 22.61 4.00 -1.25
C GLY A 67 21.31 3.21 -1.47
N SER A 68 20.15 3.89 -1.43
CA SER A 68 18.87 3.29 -1.85
C SER A 68 18.90 2.89 -3.33
N LEU A 69 18.08 1.88 -3.66
CA LEU A 69 17.75 1.53 -5.04
C LEU A 69 16.96 2.64 -5.74
N VAL A 70 16.31 3.52 -4.99
CA VAL A 70 15.50 4.62 -5.52
C VAL A 70 16.39 5.87 -5.67
N ARG A 71 16.63 6.30 -6.91
CA ARG A 71 17.34 7.56 -7.17
C ARG A 71 16.37 8.73 -7.24
N LYS A 72 16.91 9.93 -7.05
CA LYS A 72 16.12 11.17 -7.17
C LYS A 72 15.52 11.28 -8.58
N GLY A 73 14.19 11.38 -8.64
CA GLY A 73 13.43 11.47 -9.89
C GLY A 73 12.85 10.14 -10.36
N GLU A 74 13.22 9.01 -9.74
CA GLU A 74 12.62 7.72 -10.01
C GLU A 74 11.38 7.48 -9.14
N PHE A 75 10.43 6.70 -9.68
CA PHE A 75 9.31 6.22 -8.89
C PHE A 75 9.74 5.03 -8.06
N ILE A 76 9.46 5.10 -6.75
CA ILE A 76 9.75 4.03 -5.79
C ILE A 76 9.10 2.70 -6.17
N GLU A 77 7.90 2.76 -6.75
CA GLU A 77 7.13 1.59 -7.17
C GLU A 77 7.82 0.84 -8.33
N GLU A 78 8.48 1.56 -9.23
CA GLU A 78 9.17 1.01 -10.41
C GLU A 78 10.58 0.52 -10.11
N THR A 79 11.12 0.90 -8.96
CA THR A 79 12.47 0.55 -8.50
C THR A 79 12.39 -0.45 -7.35
N LEU A 80 12.26 0.05 -6.12
CA LEU A 80 12.16 -0.76 -4.91
C LEU A 80 10.95 -1.71 -4.96
N GLY A 81 9.80 -1.25 -5.45
CA GLY A 81 8.58 -2.07 -5.54
C GLY A 81 8.76 -3.28 -6.46
N VAL A 82 9.40 -3.09 -7.62
CA VAL A 82 9.76 -4.17 -8.55
C VAL A 82 10.77 -5.13 -7.92
N ALA A 83 11.85 -4.60 -7.33
CA ALA A 83 12.89 -5.41 -6.70
C ALA A 83 12.33 -6.27 -5.54
N GLN A 84 11.51 -5.68 -4.67
CA GLN A 84 10.81 -6.38 -3.59
C GLN A 84 9.92 -7.51 -4.13
N ARG A 85 9.15 -7.22 -5.18
CA ARG A 85 8.25 -8.22 -5.77
C ARG A 85 9.04 -9.38 -6.36
N GLU A 86 10.09 -9.11 -7.11
CA GLU A 86 10.91 -10.13 -7.74
C GLU A 86 11.61 -11.02 -6.70
N ASP A 87 12.12 -10.43 -5.63
CA ASP A 87 12.71 -11.15 -4.50
C ASP A 87 11.68 -12.11 -3.87
N ILE A 88 10.47 -11.62 -3.57
CA ILE A 88 9.40 -12.43 -2.97
C ILE A 88 8.90 -13.52 -3.92
N ILE A 89 8.80 -13.27 -5.23
CA ILE A 89 8.41 -14.30 -6.20
C ILE A 89 9.48 -15.39 -6.26
N LYS A 90 10.77 -15.01 -6.25
CA LYS A 90 11.89 -15.93 -6.40
C LYS A 90 12.15 -16.77 -5.14
N HIS A 91 12.05 -16.15 -3.98
CA HIS A 91 12.43 -16.77 -2.69
C HIS A 91 11.22 -17.17 -1.84
N GLY A 92 10.00 -16.91 -2.33
CA GLY A 92 8.78 -17.02 -1.56
C GLY A 92 8.59 -15.80 -0.65
N CYS A 93 7.45 -15.72 0.04
CA CYS A 93 7.22 -14.71 1.08
C CYS A 93 7.73 -15.27 2.42
N PRO A 94 8.96 -14.99 2.87
CA PRO A 94 9.45 -15.58 4.11
C PRO A 94 8.59 -15.12 5.28
N ARG A 95 8.41 -15.99 6.29
CA ARG A 95 7.81 -15.64 7.59
C ARG A 95 8.59 -14.50 8.31
N GLN A 96 9.79 -14.17 7.83
CA GLN A 96 10.68 -13.08 8.24
C GLN A 96 10.56 -11.83 7.36
N VAL A 97 9.40 -11.59 6.78
CA VAL A 97 8.99 -10.31 6.20
C VAL A 97 8.79 -9.27 7.34
N ARG A 98 9.83 -9.11 8.19
CA ARG A 98 9.95 -8.24 9.37
C ARG A 98 10.42 -6.81 8.99
N HIS A 99 10.38 -6.48 7.71
CA HIS A 99 10.83 -5.19 7.19
C HIS A 99 9.89 -4.66 6.10
N PHE A 100 8.81 -5.38 5.82
CA PHE A 100 7.96 -5.08 4.69
C PHE A 100 6.67 -4.43 5.15
N PRO A 101 6.05 -3.65 4.24
CA PRO A 101 4.78 -3.05 4.52
C PRO A 101 3.75 -4.11 4.90
N ALA A 102 3.03 -3.87 5.98
CA ALA A 102 1.86 -4.64 6.33
C ALA A 102 0.60 -3.82 6.07
N ARG A 103 -0.52 -4.45 5.71
CA ARG A 103 -1.78 -3.74 5.44
C ARG A 103 -2.89 -4.21 6.37
N PHE A 104 -3.72 -3.27 6.82
CA PHE A 104 -4.98 -3.58 7.50
C PHE A 104 -5.94 -4.34 6.57
N PRO A 105 -6.28 -5.61 6.86
CA PRO A 105 -7.31 -6.33 6.15
C PRO A 105 -8.67 -5.73 6.50
N SER A 106 -9.60 -5.90 5.58
CA SER A 106 -10.81 -5.11 5.49
C SER A 106 -11.98 -5.61 6.34
N ASP A 107 -11.86 -6.74 7.03
CA ASP A 107 -13.01 -7.50 7.54
C ASP A 107 -13.01 -7.80 9.05
N GLU A 108 -11.89 -7.66 9.77
CA GLU A 108 -11.81 -8.14 11.17
C GLU A 108 -12.62 -7.36 12.21
N TYR A 109 -13.01 -6.10 11.95
CA TYR A 109 -13.68 -5.26 12.96
C TYR A 109 -15.20 -5.06 12.74
N GLY A 110 -15.84 -5.83 11.84
CA GLY A 110 -17.31 -5.84 11.72
C GLY A 110 -17.99 -4.49 11.46
N GLY A 111 -17.24 -3.49 11.00
CA GLY A 111 -17.66 -2.10 10.83
C GLY A 111 -17.29 -1.53 9.46
N GLN A 112 -17.87 -0.37 9.12
CA GLN A 112 -17.68 0.33 7.84
C GLN A 112 -16.20 0.41 7.43
N PHE A 113 -15.94 0.06 6.15
CA PHE A 113 -14.62 0.07 5.52
C PHE A 113 -13.95 1.46 5.61
N ALA A 114 -13.00 1.63 6.53
CA ALA A 114 -12.15 2.80 6.57
C ALA A 114 -10.99 2.59 5.57
N VAL A 115 -11.12 3.18 4.39
CA VAL A 115 -10.08 3.18 3.36
C VAL A 115 -9.63 4.59 3.05
N VAL A 116 -8.33 4.75 2.80
CA VAL A 116 -7.76 5.96 2.23
C VAL A 116 -8.27 6.11 0.81
N ARG A 117 -8.74 7.32 0.48
CA ARG A 117 -9.12 7.73 -0.87
C ARG A 117 -8.37 9.01 -1.21
N HIS A 118 -8.02 9.13 -2.49
CA HIS A 118 -7.54 10.41 -3.00
C HIS A 118 -8.70 11.40 -2.96
N LEU A 119 -8.45 12.59 -2.42
CA LEU A 119 -9.37 13.70 -2.61
C LEU A 119 -9.35 14.07 -4.09
N ASN A 120 -10.47 13.86 -4.77
CA ASN A 120 -10.58 14.26 -6.16
C ASN A 120 -10.61 15.79 -6.19
N GLY A 121 -9.52 16.42 -6.63
CA GLY A 121 -9.41 17.88 -6.77
C GLY A 121 -10.50 18.50 -7.66
N ARG A 122 -11.18 17.70 -8.48
CA ARG A 122 -12.32 18.11 -9.31
C ARG A 122 -13.66 18.02 -8.57
N ALA A 123 -13.74 17.28 -7.47
CA ALA A 123 -14.96 17.14 -6.68
C ALA A 123 -15.31 18.41 -5.87
N PHE A 124 -14.33 19.29 -5.65
CA PHE A 124 -14.56 20.60 -5.02
C PHE A 124 -15.12 21.65 -6.00
N LEU A 125 -15.10 21.34 -7.31
CA LEU A 125 -15.62 22.23 -8.34
C LEU A 125 -17.07 21.85 -8.68
N SER A 126 -17.93 22.86 -8.77
CA SER A 126 -19.29 22.66 -9.29
C SER A 126 -19.23 22.09 -10.72
N PRO A 127 -20.29 21.39 -11.18
CA PRO A 127 -20.36 20.92 -12.57
C PRO A 127 -20.04 22.02 -13.59
N GLU A 128 -20.52 23.25 -13.34
CA GLU A 128 -20.31 24.43 -14.19
C GLU A 128 -18.85 24.87 -14.19
N GLN A 129 -18.19 24.91 -13.03
CA GLN A 129 -16.77 25.22 -12.91
C GLN A 129 -15.89 24.18 -13.60
N ARG A 130 -16.32 22.91 -13.63
CA ARG A 130 -15.62 21.84 -14.37
C ARG A 130 -15.78 22.01 -15.87
N VAL A 131 -16.99 22.28 -16.36
CA VAL A 131 -17.24 22.54 -17.78
C VAL A 131 -16.47 23.77 -18.26
N ALA A 132 -16.41 24.84 -17.46
CA ALA A 132 -15.65 26.05 -17.79
C ALA A 132 -14.12 25.79 -17.94
N ARG A 133 -13.61 24.72 -17.33
CA ARG A 133 -12.21 24.26 -17.48
C ARG A 133 -12.04 23.19 -18.57
N GLY A 134 -13.07 22.92 -19.36
CA GLY A 134 -13.05 21.89 -20.41
C GLY A 134 -13.18 20.46 -19.89
N TRP A 135 -13.66 20.24 -18.67
CA TRP A 135 -13.86 18.91 -18.08
C TRP A 135 -15.33 18.47 -18.14
N THR A 136 -15.58 17.17 -17.98
CA THR A 136 -16.95 16.63 -17.91
C THR A 136 -17.67 17.09 -16.63
N ALA A 137 -18.95 17.44 -16.78
CA ALA A 137 -19.83 17.87 -15.68
C ALA A 137 -20.03 16.78 -14.60
N THR A 138 -19.87 15.50 -14.96
CA THR A 138 -19.90 14.36 -14.04
C THR A 138 -18.51 13.90 -13.66
N LEU A 139 -18.34 13.54 -12.38
CA LEU A 139 -17.15 12.82 -11.92
C LEU A 139 -17.33 11.36 -12.33
N ARG A 140 -16.46 10.87 -13.21
CA ARG A 140 -16.35 9.42 -13.42
C ARG A 140 -15.61 8.85 -12.22
N PHE A 141 -16.35 8.27 -11.29
CA PHE A 141 -15.75 7.35 -10.33
C PHE A 141 -15.48 6.06 -11.10
N ALA A 142 -14.20 5.76 -11.39
CA ALA A 142 -13.85 4.39 -11.71
C ALA A 142 -14.10 3.59 -10.42
N ALA A 143 -15.09 2.69 -10.49
CA ALA A 143 -15.41 1.74 -9.43
C ALA A 143 -14.23 0.81 -9.15
#